data_AF-A0A7X8ZCI6-F1
#
_entry.id   AF-A0A7X8ZCI6-F1
#
_cell.length_a   1.000
_cell.length_b   1.000
_cell.length_c   1.000
_cell.angle_alpha   90.00
_cell.angle_beta   90.00
_cell.angle_gamma   90.00
#
_symmetry.space_group_name_H-M   'P 1'
#
loop_
_entity.id
_entity.type
_entity.pdbx_description
1 polymer ?
#
loop_
_entity_poly.entity_id
_entity_poly.type
_entity_poly.pdbx_seq_one_letter_code
_entity_poly.pdbx_strand_id
1 'polypeptide(L)'
;MRYRNIKTGAVIDSPCPISGEFWTLYREPATEAQEAPKPVDTVDTVEEARGDDGVVTLSKMTVAALKAFAADCGIDLGGTNKKADIIEVIMASDAVEVE
;
A
#
# COMPACT_ATOMS: atom_id res chain seq x y z
N MET A 1 -22.61 -10.21 12.84
CA MET A 1 -21.32 -9.95 12.16
C MET A 1 -20.96 -8.52 12.47
N ARG A 2 -19.75 -8.28 12.98
CA ARG A 2 -19.35 -6.94 13.40
C ARG A 2 -18.63 -6.21 12.28
N TYR A 3 -18.94 -4.92 12.11
CA TYR A 3 -18.32 -4.05 11.14
C TYR A 3 -17.85 -2.77 11.81
N ARG A 4 -16.73 -2.24 11.35
CA ARG A 4 -16.18 -0.95 11.77
C ARG A 4 -16.22 0.00 10.59
N ASN A 5 -16.68 1.22 10.84
CA ASN A 5 -16.60 2.29 9.88
C ASN A 5 -15.17 2.84 9.82
N ILE A 6 -14.56 2.89 8.64
CA ILE A 6 -13.18 3.37 8.47
C ILE A 6 -13.04 4.90 8.60
N LYS A 7 -14.13 5.65 8.38
CA LYS A 7 -14.13 7.11 8.46
C LYS A 7 -14.44 7.60 9.88
N THR A 8 -15.43 7.00 10.52
CA THR A 8 -15.93 7.47 11.82
C THR A 8 -15.48 6.60 12.99
N GLY A 9 -14.96 5.39 12.73
CA GLY A 9 -14.59 4.43 13.76
C GLY A 9 -15.78 3.73 14.43
N ALA A 10 -17.02 4.04 14.04
CA ALA A 10 -18.23 3.45 14.61
C ALA A 10 -18.24 1.92 14.39
N VAL A 11 -18.60 1.15 15.44
CA VAL A 11 -18.70 -0.30 15.36
C VAL A 11 -20.16 -0.71 15.50
N ILE A 12 -20.62 -1.57 14.60
CA ILE A 12 -21.99 -2.09 14.58
C ILE A 12 -21.97 -3.61 14.47
N ASP A 13 -23.01 -4.26 15.00
CA ASP A 13 -23.29 -5.67 14.75
C ASP A 13 -24.52 -5.79 13.85
N SER A 14 -24.36 -6.48 12.72
CA SER A 14 -25.42 -6.74 11.75
C SER A 14 -25.53 -8.24 11.50
N PRO A 15 -26.75 -8.82 11.47
CA PRO A 15 -26.96 -10.22 11.09
C PRO A 15 -26.73 -10.45 9.59
N CYS A 16 -26.71 -9.39 8.78
CA CYS A 16 -26.53 -9.44 7.32
C CYS A 16 -25.20 -8.80 6.88
N PRO A 17 -24.63 -9.25 5.76
CA PRO A 17 -23.44 -8.63 5.20
C PRO A 17 -23.71 -7.19 4.80
N ILE A 18 -22.83 -6.29 5.22
CA ILE A 18 -22.90 -4.88 4.88
C ILE A 18 -22.03 -4.62 3.65
N SER A 19 -22.60 -3.99 2.64
CA SER A 19 -21.89 -3.55 1.44
C SER A 19 -21.71 -2.03 1.49
N GLY A 20 -20.48 -1.55 1.44
CA GLY A 20 -20.16 -0.13 1.40
C GLY A 20 -18.68 0.12 1.64
N GLU A 21 -18.09 1.04 0.88
CA GLU A 21 -16.65 1.36 0.90
C GLU A 21 -16.13 1.74 2.29
N PHE A 22 -17.01 2.27 3.15
CA PHE A 22 -16.62 2.73 4.48
C PHE A 22 -16.76 1.68 5.58
N TRP A 23 -17.19 0.45 5.27
CA TRP A 23 -17.43 -0.60 6.26
C TRP A 23 -16.46 -1.75 6.05
N THR A 24 -15.67 -2.07 7.08
CA THR A 24 -14.80 -3.23 7.11
C THR A 24 -15.20 -4.19 8.22
N LEU A 25 -14.95 -5.49 8.03
CA LEU A 25 -15.30 -6.51 9.00
C LEU A 25 -14.43 -6.34 10.25
N TYR A 26 -15.08 -6.08 11.38
CA TYR A 26 -14.40 -5.84 12.65
C TYR A 26 -14.22 -7.16 13.39
N ARG A 27 -12.99 -7.67 13.37
CA ARG A 27 -12.54 -8.75 14.23
C ARG A 27 -11.74 -8.13 15.37
N GLU A 28 -12.10 -8.44 16.61
CA GLU A 28 -11.31 -8.05 17.77
C GLU A 28 -9.88 -8.56 17.55
N PRO A 29 -8.86 -7.69 17.58
CA PRO A 29 -7.48 -8.14 17.51
C PRO A 29 -7.27 -8.99 18.76
N ALA A 30 -7.10 -10.30 18.55
CA ALA A 30 -6.85 -11.22 19.63
C ALA A 30 -5.65 -10.71 20.42
N THR A 31 -5.86 -10.33 21.66
CA THR A 31 -4.80 -9.95 22.60
C THR A 31 -3.88 -11.15 22.80
N GLU A 32 -2.76 -11.11 22.06
CA GLU A 32 -1.41 -11.63 22.34
C GLU A 32 -1.24 -13.07 22.88
N ALA A 33 -0.91 -13.99 21.97
CA ALA A 33 0.07 -15.06 22.19
C ALA A 33 0.61 -15.54 20.83
N GLN A 34 1.93 -15.75 20.78
CA GLN A 34 2.70 -16.08 19.58
C GLN A 34 2.32 -17.47 18.99
N GLU A 35 2.58 -17.61 17.68
CA GLU A 35 2.87 -18.86 16.94
C GLU A 35 1.71 -19.62 16.25
N ALA A 36 1.54 -19.37 14.93
CA ALA A 36 1.40 -20.35 13.82
C ALA A 36 0.56 -19.76 12.65
N PRO A 37 1.19 -19.25 11.57
CA PRO A 37 0.47 -18.84 10.36
C PRO A 37 0.10 -20.06 9.52
N LYS A 38 -1.19 -20.22 9.19
CA LYS A 38 -1.68 -21.20 8.20
C LYS A 38 -2.90 -20.61 7.45
N PRO A 39 -3.16 -21.03 6.20
CA PRO A 39 -2.58 -20.42 5.01
C PRO A 39 -3.65 -19.65 4.25
N VAL A 40 -3.20 -18.58 3.61
CA VAL A 40 -3.95 -17.82 2.62
C VAL A 40 -4.04 -18.67 1.34
N ASP A 41 -5.27 -18.98 0.94
CA ASP A 41 -5.55 -19.48 -0.40
C ASP A 41 -5.73 -18.27 -1.33
N THR A 42 -4.75 -18.10 -2.22
CA THR A 42 -4.83 -17.64 -3.63
C THR A 42 -5.56 -16.29 -3.91
N VAL A 43 -5.02 -15.28 -4.58
CA VAL A 43 -3.89 -15.08 -5.51
C VAL A 43 -3.61 -13.56 -5.52
N ASP A 44 -2.39 -13.11 -5.30
CA ASP A 44 -1.75 -12.09 -6.15
C ASP A 44 -0.25 -12.10 -5.86
N THR A 45 0.46 -12.72 -6.78
CA THR A 45 1.91 -12.68 -6.97
C THR A 45 2.43 -11.25 -6.80
N VAL A 46 3.36 -11.00 -5.86
CA VAL A 46 4.73 -10.54 -6.17
C VAL A 46 5.63 -10.88 -4.97
N GLU A 47 6.40 -11.94 -5.16
CA GLU A 47 7.69 -12.18 -4.52
C GLU A 47 8.67 -11.09 -4.97
N GLU A 48 9.31 -10.38 -4.04
CA GLU A 48 10.63 -9.71 -4.20
C GLU A 48 10.98 -9.03 -2.88
N ALA A 49 11.88 -9.60 -2.07
CA ALA A 49 13.33 -9.59 -2.21
C ALA A 49 13.98 -8.60 -1.23
N ARG A 50 14.72 -9.20 -0.31
CA ARG A 50 15.84 -8.69 0.47
C ARG A 50 16.65 -7.62 -0.31
N GLY A 51 16.87 -6.45 0.30
CA GLY A 51 17.75 -5.39 -0.19
C GLY A 51 17.54 -4.12 0.66
N ASP A 52 18.38 -3.90 1.67
CA ASP A 52 19.68 -3.22 1.62
C ASP A 52 19.54 -1.81 2.22
N ASP A 53 20.61 -1.44 2.91
CA ASP A 53 20.84 -0.31 3.79
C ASP A 53 20.59 1.06 3.11
N GLY A 54 20.00 2.01 3.83
CA GLY A 54 20.27 3.45 3.65
C GLY A 54 19.77 4.19 2.39
N VAL A 55 19.26 3.52 1.35
CA VAL A 55 18.71 4.18 0.16
C VAL A 55 17.19 4.21 0.25
N VAL A 56 16.60 5.41 0.11
CA VAL A 56 15.14 5.60 -0.02
C VAL A 56 14.67 4.82 -1.24
N THR A 57 14.26 3.56 -1.02
CA THR A 57 13.94 2.65 -2.12
C THR A 57 12.53 3.03 -2.59
N LEU A 58 12.44 3.84 -3.64
CA LEU A 58 11.18 4.16 -4.34
C LEU A 58 10.42 2.87 -4.71
N SER A 59 11.13 1.74 -4.90
CA SER A 59 10.59 0.39 -5.08
C SER A 59 9.76 -0.15 -3.91
N LYS A 60 9.87 0.39 -2.69
CA LYS A 60 9.05 0.02 -1.53
C LYS A 60 7.76 0.86 -1.43
N MET A 61 7.69 1.99 -2.13
CA MET A 61 6.49 2.84 -2.16
C MET A 61 5.41 2.24 -3.07
N THR A 62 4.14 2.57 -2.83
CA THR A 62 3.04 2.17 -3.71
C THR A 62 3.04 3.04 -4.97
N VAL A 63 2.39 2.58 -6.05
CA VAL A 63 2.24 3.36 -7.29
C VAL A 63 1.56 4.71 -7.01
N ALA A 64 0.61 4.75 -6.08
CA ALA A 64 -0.05 5.99 -5.67
C ALA A 64 0.92 6.97 -4.98
N ALA A 65 1.75 6.46 -4.07
CA ALA A 65 2.77 7.28 -3.40
C ALA A 65 3.82 7.80 -4.39
N LEU A 66 4.23 6.98 -5.36
CA LEU A 66 5.17 7.39 -6.41
C LEU A 66 4.58 8.46 -7.35
N LYS A 67 3.31 8.33 -7.73
CA LYS A 67 2.62 9.36 -8.52
C LYS A 67 2.48 10.67 -7.77
N ALA A 68 2.18 10.61 -6.47
CA ALA A 68 2.13 11.79 -5.62
C ALA A 68 3.50 12.46 -5.51
N PHE A 69 4.56 11.66 -5.32
CA PHE A 69 5.93 12.15 -5.26
C PHE A 69 6.36 12.80 -6.58
N ALA A 70 6.10 12.16 -7.72
CA ALA A 70 6.39 12.73 -9.04
C ALA A 70 5.67 14.07 -9.24
N ALA A 71 4.40 14.17 -8.85
CA ALA A 71 3.63 15.41 -8.95
C ALA A 71 4.18 16.52 -8.03
N ASP A 72 4.62 16.17 -6.81
CA ASP A 72 5.25 17.10 -5.86
C ASP A 72 6.58 17.64 -6.41
N CYS A 73 7.36 16.77 -7.05
CA CYS A 73 8.60 17.13 -7.76
C CYS A 73 8.36 17.80 -9.12
N GLY A 74 7.12 17.92 -9.59
CA GLY A 74 6.79 18.49 -10.91
C GLY A 74 7.23 17.61 -12.11
N ILE A 75 7.43 16.31 -11.88
CA ILE A 75 7.87 15.33 -12.87
C ILE A 75 6.65 14.82 -13.65
N ASP A 76 6.64 15.01 -14.97
CA ASP A 76 5.60 14.48 -15.84
C ASP A 76 5.84 12.98 -16.13
N LEU A 77 4.88 12.14 -15.74
CA LEU A 77 4.97 10.69 -15.90
C LEU A 77 4.50 10.19 -17.27
N GLY A 78 4.11 11.06 -18.21
CA GLY A 78 3.75 10.68 -19.58
C GLY A 78 2.60 9.67 -19.74
N GLY A 79 1.83 9.40 -18.68
CA GLY A 79 0.78 8.37 -18.66
C GLY A 79 1.24 6.97 -18.22
N THR A 80 2.47 6.84 -17.72
CA THR A 80 3.02 5.57 -17.23
C THR A 80 2.25 5.06 -16.00
N ASN A 81 1.80 3.80 -16.07
CA ASN A 81 1.07 3.14 -14.99
C ASN A 81 1.84 1.97 -14.34
N LYS A 82 3.02 1.66 -14.87
CA LYS A 82 3.89 0.62 -14.34
C LYS A 82 4.77 1.20 -13.25
N LYS A 83 4.83 0.53 -12.11
CA LYS A 83 5.59 0.98 -10.94
C LYS A 83 7.08 1.22 -11.26
N ALA A 84 7.73 0.24 -11.87
CA ALA A 84 9.16 0.32 -12.22
C ALA A 84 9.48 1.51 -13.14
N ASP A 85 8.57 1.76 -14.07
CA ASP A 85 8.66 2.73 -15.14
C ASP A 85 8.46 4.16 -14.57
N ILE A 86 7.55 4.33 -13.59
CA ILE A 86 7.44 5.56 -12.77
C ILE A 86 8.70 5.80 -11.95
N ILE A 87 9.26 4.75 -11.32
CA ILE A 87 10.49 4.87 -10.52
C ILE A 87 11.66 5.30 -11.40
N GLU A 88 11.78 4.74 -12.61
CA GLU A 88 12.82 5.10 -13.57
C GLU A 88 12.72 6.56 -13.97
N VAL A 89 11.52 7.05 -14.30
CA VAL A 89 11.30 8.48 -14.63
C VAL A 89 11.63 9.39 -13.44
N ILE A 90 11.25 9.01 -12.22
CA ILE A 90 11.56 9.78 -11.01
C ILE A 90 13.07 9.79 -10.78
N MET A 91 13.74 8.64 -10.82
CA MET A 91 15.20 8.55 -10.62
C MET A 91 15.98 9.30 -11.72
N ALA A 92 15.51 9.26 -12.97
CA ALA A 92 16.13 10.00 -14.07
C ALA A 92 15.95 11.52 -13.93
N SER A 93 14.84 11.97 -13.34
CA SER A 93 14.55 13.40 -13.12
C SER A 93 15.17 13.94 -11.82
N ASP A 94 15.27 13.10 -10.79
CA ASP A 94 15.89 13.38 -9.48
C ASP A 94 17.44 13.32 -9.54
N ALA A 95 18.01 12.63 -10.54
CA ALA A 95 19.46 12.59 -10.79
C ALA A 95 20.08 13.95 -11.22
N VAL A 96 19.36 15.05 -11.07
CA VAL A 96 19.83 16.41 -11.36
C VAL A 96 20.09 17.13 -10.03
N GLU A 97 21.39 17.30 -9.78
CA GLU A 97 22.05 18.22 -8.83
C GLU A 97 22.32 17.71 -7.40
N VAL A 98 23.56 17.23 -7.19
CA VAL A 98 24.49 17.95 -6.30
C VAL A 98 25.86 18.03 -6.97
N GLU A 99 26.24 19.24 -7.34
CA GLU A 99 27.59 19.68 -7.77
C GLU A 99 28.65 19.47 -6.66
#